data_AF-A0A255E597-F1
#
_entry.id   AF-A0A255E597-F1
#
_cell.length_a   1.000
_cell.length_b   1.000
_cell.length_c   1.000
_cell.angle_alpha   90.00
_cell.angle_beta   90.00
_cell.angle_gamma   90.00
#
_symmetry.space_group_name_H-M   'P 1'
#
loop_
_entity.id
_entity.type
_entity.pdbx_description
1 polymer ?
#
loop_
_entity_poly.entity_id
_entity_poly.type
_entity_poly.pdbx_seq_one_letter_code
_entity_poly.pdbx_strand_id
1 'polypeptide(L)'
;MDFQYFIDSPTILGPGDEEAVRRQHEWHSRVSENLVHDPSIGLVSETQINKGGPLATMITDAVNAVVYDRGPIEDFDSALTKWRNDGGDQIAEEFATAYAERDDA
;
A
#
# COMPACT_ATOMS: atom_id res chain seq x y z
N MET A 1 -2.55 -23.01 20.67
CA MET A 1 -3.05 -21.68 20.26
C MET A 1 -3.26 -21.83 18.77
N ASP A 2 -4.52 -21.99 18.36
CA ASP A 2 -4.85 -22.79 17.18
C ASP A 2 -4.83 -22.01 15.86
N PHE A 3 -4.64 -20.68 15.92
CA PHE A 3 -4.35 -19.85 14.76
C PHE A 3 -3.45 -18.70 15.21
N GLN A 4 -2.30 -18.52 14.56
CA GLN A 4 -1.31 -17.52 14.97
C GLN A 4 -1.51 -16.17 14.27
N TYR A 5 -1.87 -16.10 12.97
CA TYR A 5 -2.15 -14.82 12.27
C TYR A 5 -3.07 -14.99 11.05
N PHE A 6 -3.94 -14.00 10.78
CA PHE A 6 -4.83 -13.92 9.60
C PHE A 6 -4.44 -12.82 8.58
N ILE A 7 -3.54 -11.89 8.94
CA ILE A 7 -3.40 -10.60 8.23
C ILE A 7 -1.96 -10.09 8.03
N ASP A 8 -0.93 -10.91 8.28
CA ASP A 8 0.45 -10.49 7.98
C ASP A 8 0.98 -11.14 6.70
N SER A 9 1.90 -10.44 6.03
CA SER A 9 2.78 -10.97 4.98
C SER A 9 3.43 -12.29 5.42
N PRO A 10 3.79 -13.21 4.50
CA PRO A 10 4.28 -14.52 4.87
C PRO A 10 5.58 -14.38 5.67
N THR A 11 5.44 -14.42 7.00
CA THR A 11 6.58 -14.62 7.88
C THR A 11 7.11 -16.00 7.52
N ILE A 12 8.35 -16.05 7.06
CA ILE A 12 9.18 -17.22 6.74
C ILE A 12 8.48 -18.53 7.11
N LEU A 13 8.12 -19.36 6.10
CA LEU A 13 7.77 -20.77 6.31
C LEU A 13 9.00 -21.46 6.94
N GLY A 14 9.14 -21.34 8.26
CA GLY A 14 10.24 -21.87 9.05
C GLY A 14 9.95 -23.30 9.52
N PRO A 15 10.87 -23.94 10.28
CA PRO A 15 10.69 -25.31 10.77
C PRO A 15 9.72 -25.37 11.96
N GLY A 16 8.49 -24.88 11.75
CA GLY A 16 7.38 -25.01 12.68
C GLY A 16 6.69 -26.37 12.57
N ASP A 17 5.59 -26.54 13.30
CA ASP A 17 4.72 -27.71 13.21
C ASP A 17 4.27 -27.96 11.76
N GLU A 18 4.47 -29.17 11.24
CA GLU A 18 4.22 -29.50 9.82
C GLU A 18 2.77 -29.25 9.42
N GLU A 19 1.82 -29.57 10.30
CA GLU A 19 0.40 -29.37 10.03
C GLU A 19 0.07 -27.88 9.95
N ALA A 20 0.61 -27.06 10.85
CA ALA A 20 0.46 -25.62 10.80
C ALA A 20 1.06 -25.00 9.52
N VAL A 21 2.25 -25.42 9.12
CA VAL A 21 2.91 -24.98 7.88
C VAL A 21 2.09 -25.35 6.66
N ARG A 22 1.53 -26.57 6.62
CA ARG A 22 0.68 -27.02 5.52
C ARG A 22 -0.61 -26.20 5.43
N ARG A 23 -1.29 -25.97 6.56
CA ARG A 23 -2.51 -25.13 6.60
C ARG A 23 -2.23 -23.69 6.16
N GLN A 24 -1.09 -23.12 6.54
CA GLN A 24 -0.66 -21.80 6.08
C GLN A 24 -0.40 -21.78 4.57
N HIS A 25 0.32 -22.78 4.03
CA HIS A 25 0.57 -22.90 2.60
C HIS A 25 -0.72 -23.03 1.78
N GLU A 26 -1.66 -23.88 2.22
CA GLU A 26 -2.96 -24.06 1.58
C GLU A 26 -3.78 -22.76 1.58
N TRP A 27 -3.82 -22.06 2.72
CA TRP A 27 -4.48 -20.75 2.81
C TRP A 27 -3.85 -19.73 1.86
N HIS A 28 -2.52 -19.57 1.91
CA HIS A 28 -1.78 -18.62 1.07
C HIS A 28 -1.95 -18.91 -0.42
N SER A 29 -1.85 -20.19 -0.83
CA SER A 29 -2.04 -20.58 -2.24
C SER A 29 -3.43 -20.21 -2.74
N ARG A 30 -4.46 -20.42 -1.91
CA ARG A 30 -5.85 -20.07 -2.27
C ARG A 30 -6.07 -18.57 -2.37
N VAL A 31 -5.53 -17.78 -1.42
CA VAL A 31 -5.76 -16.33 -1.44
C VAL A 31 -4.86 -15.61 -2.46
N SER A 32 -3.69 -16.16 -2.78
CA SER A 32 -2.75 -15.56 -3.71
C SER A 32 -3.30 -15.46 -5.14
N GLU A 33 -4.21 -16.37 -5.52
CA GLU A 33 -4.89 -16.34 -6.82
C GLU A 33 -5.70 -15.04 -7.05
N ASN A 34 -6.14 -14.37 -5.97
CA ASN A 34 -6.96 -13.17 -6.03
C ASN A 34 -6.17 -11.88 -5.76
N LEU A 35 -4.84 -11.96 -5.64
CA LEU A 35 -4.01 -10.79 -5.36
C LEU A 35 -3.86 -9.94 -6.62
N VAL A 36 -3.99 -8.63 -6.44
CA VAL A 36 -3.62 -7.64 -7.45
C VAL A 36 -2.17 -7.25 -7.18
N HIS A 37 -1.30 -7.46 -8.16
CA HIS A 37 0.09 -7.01 -8.07
C HIS A 37 0.15 -5.49 -8.15
N ASP A 38 0.91 -4.88 -7.25
CA ASP A 38 1.22 -3.46 -7.32
C ASP A 38 2.19 -3.21 -8.49
N PRO A 39 1.75 -2.49 -9.54
CA PRO A 39 2.56 -2.25 -10.74
C PRO A 39 3.76 -1.33 -10.48
N SER A 40 3.76 -0.58 -9.37
CA SER A 40 4.81 0.36 -9.00
C SER A 40 6.03 -0.29 -8.35
N ILE A 41 5.93 -1.57 -7.95
CA ILE A 41 7.05 -2.28 -7.32
C ILE A 41 8.24 -2.33 -8.28
N GLY A 42 9.39 -1.86 -7.80
CA GLY A 42 10.64 -1.78 -8.55
C GLY A 42 10.75 -0.55 -9.46
N LEU A 43 9.71 0.28 -9.55
CA LEU A 43 9.74 1.56 -10.26
C LEU A 43 10.24 2.68 -9.34
N VAL A 44 10.72 3.76 -9.94
CA VAL A 44 11.28 4.92 -9.23
C VAL A 44 10.43 6.16 -9.51
N SER A 45 10.11 6.90 -8.46
CA SER A 45 9.54 8.26 -8.53
C SER A 45 10.41 9.18 -7.66
N GLU A 46 11.02 10.20 -8.29
CA GLU A 46 11.84 11.18 -7.58
C GLU A 46 11.00 11.97 -6.58
N THR A 47 9.76 12.29 -6.95
CA THR A 47 8.85 13.03 -6.07
C THR A 47 8.46 12.18 -4.87
N GLN A 48 8.22 10.87 -5.05
CA GLN A 48 7.93 9.96 -3.95
C GLN A 48 9.11 9.84 -2.99
N ILE A 49 10.35 9.76 -3.51
CA ILE A 49 11.56 9.70 -2.68
C ILE A 49 11.70 10.96 -1.81
N ASN A 50 11.47 12.14 -2.40
CA ASN A 50 11.73 13.41 -1.74
C ASN A 50 10.57 13.90 -0.86
N LYS A 51 9.32 13.65 -1.28
CA LYS A 51 8.11 14.21 -0.67
C LYS A 51 7.12 13.17 -0.14
N GLY A 52 7.35 11.88 -0.40
CA GLY A 52 6.39 10.81 -0.07
C GLY A 52 6.03 10.76 1.42
N GLY A 53 7.02 10.91 2.31
CA GLY A 53 6.79 10.93 3.76
C GLY A 53 5.84 12.06 4.21
N PRO A 54 6.17 13.33 3.94
CA PRO A 54 5.29 14.46 4.24
C PRO A 54 3.89 14.35 3.62
N LEU A 55 3.80 13.93 2.36
CA LEU A 55 2.52 13.73 1.66
C LEU A 55 1.67 12.64 2.33
N ALA A 56 2.29 11.52 2.72
CA ALA A 56 1.62 10.43 3.42
C ALA A 56 1.11 10.85 4.80
N THR A 57 1.91 11.57 5.57
CA THR A 57 1.47 12.11 6.88
C THR A 57 0.27 13.03 6.71
N MET A 58 0.34 13.97 5.76
CA MET A 58 -0.73 14.95 5.53
C MET A 58 -2.08 14.30 5.23
N ILE A 59 -2.11 13.32 4.30
CA ILE A 59 -3.37 12.68 3.93
C ILE A 59 -3.86 11.73 5.04
N THR A 60 -2.95 11.05 5.74
CA THR A 60 -3.27 10.16 6.86
C THR A 60 -3.89 10.95 8.03
N ASP A 61 -3.37 12.13 8.33
CA ASP A 61 -3.92 13.00 9.37
C ASP A 61 -5.33 13.48 9.03
N ALA A 62 -5.59 13.81 7.76
CA ALA A 62 -6.92 14.18 7.30
C ALA A 62 -7.93 13.03 7.42
N VAL A 63 -7.53 11.81 7.02
CA VAL A 63 -8.36 10.59 7.20
C VAL A 63 -8.65 10.37 8.68
N ASN A 64 -7.64 10.44 9.54
CA ASN A 64 -7.80 10.26 10.98
C ASN A 64 -8.73 11.32 11.57
N ALA A 65 -8.64 12.58 11.13
CA ALA A 65 -9.53 13.63 11.62
C ALA A 65 -11.00 13.30 11.36
N VAL A 66 -11.33 12.81 10.17
CA VAL A 66 -12.69 12.37 9.82
C VAL A 66 -13.10 11.14 10.62
N VAL A 67 -12.27 10.10 10.66
CA VAL A 67 -12.59 8.83 11.34
C VAL A 67 -12.80 9.03 12.85
N TYR A 68 -12.06 9.94 13.47
CA TYR A 68 -12.18 10.25 14.90
C TYR A 68 -13.16 11.40 15.20
N ASP A 69 -13.98 11.82 14.23
CA ASP A 69 -14.98 12.88 14.40
C ASP A 69 -14.39 14.20 14.92
N ARG A 70 -13.17 14.51 14.48
CA ARG A 70 -12.44 15.76 14.81
C ARG A 70 -12.64 16.85 13.76
N GLY A 71 -13.29 16.53 12.65
CA GLY A 71 -13.59 17.44 11.55
C GLY A 71 -14.60 16.84 10.57
N PRO A 72 -15.25 17.69 9.76
CA PRO A 72 -16.18 17.25 8.71
C PRO A 72 -15.45 16.52 7.57
N ILE A 73 -16.19 15.70 6.80
CA ILE A 73 -15.61 14.94 5.66
C ILE A 73 -15.05 15.86 4.56
N GLU A 74 -15.58 17.06 4.43
CA GLU A 74 -15.15 18.09 3.47
C GLU A 74 -13.69 18.56 3.72
N ASP A 75 -13.19 18.41 4.95
CA ASP A 75 -11.78 18.68 5.26
C ASP A 75 -10.86 17.66 4.58
N PHE A 76 -11.32 16.41 4.40
CA PHE A 76 -10.59 15.40 3.64
C PHE A 76 -10.53 15.74 2.15
N ASP A 77 -11.62 16.24 1.55
CA ASP A 77 -11.62 16.66 0.14
C ASP A 77 -10.61 17.81 -0.12
N SER A 78 -10.55 18.75 0.83
CA SER A 78 -9.60 19.85 0.81
C SER A 78 -8.15 19.35 0.95
N ALA A 79 -7.92 18.41 1.87
CA ALA A 79 -6.62 17.77 2.05
C ALA A 79 -6.20 16.96 0.82
N LEU A 80 -7.12 16.22 0.21
CA LEU A 80 -6.87 15.46 -1.01
C LEU A 80 -6.47 16.38 -2.17
N THR A 81 -7.21 17.48 -2.37
CA THR A 81 -6.89 18.47 -3.41
C THR A 81 -5.49 19.04 -3.20
N LYS A 82 -5.13 19.38 -1.96
CA LYS A 82 -3.79 19.86 -1.64
C LYS A 82 -2.72 18.77 -1.84
N TRP A 83 -2.98 17.54 -1.42
CA TRP A 83 -2.05 16.41 -1.60
C TRP A 83 -1.73 16.17 -3.08
N ARG A 84 -2.75 16.21 -3.95
CA ARG A 84 -2.61 16.10 -5.40
C ARG A 84 -1.67 17.17 -5.95
N ASN A 85 -1.89 18.43 -5.56
CA ASN A 85 -1.09 19.58 -5.99
C ASN A 85 0.34 19.59 -5.44
N ASP A 86 0.54 19.12 -4.21
CA ASP A 86 1.84 19.19 -3.52
C ASP A 86 2.83 18.11 -4.02
N GLY A 87 2.34 17.10 -4.74
CA GLY A 87 3.16 16.10 -5.43
C GLY A 87 2.48 14.78 -5.71
N GLY A 88 1.25 14.55 -5.22
CA GLY A 88 0.53 13.29 -5.43
C GLY A 88 0.27 12.97 -6.91
N ASP A 89 -0.16 13.97 -7.69
CA ASP A 89 -0.42 13.77 -9.12
C ASP A 89 0.90 13.56 -9.89
N GLN A 90 1.97 14.26 -9.49
CA GLN A 90 3.30 14.08 -10.07
C GLN A 90 3.86 12.67 -9.81
N ILE A 91 3.68 12.13 -8.59
CA ILE A 91 4.07 10.75 -8.26
C ILE A 91 3.35 9.75 -9.16
N ALA A 92 2.04 9.95 -9.37
CA ALA A 92 1.25 9.07 -10.22
C ALA A 92 1.75 9.10 -11.69
N GLU A 93 2.09 10.28 -12.20
CA GLU A 93 2.63 10.46 -13.56
C GLU A 93 4.02 9.82 -13.71
N GLU A 94 4.91 10.01 -12.72
CA GLU A 94 6.26 9.41 -12.71
C GLU A 94 6.19 7.89 -12.73
N PHE A 95 5.32 7.28 -11.90
CA PHE A 95 5.13 5.83 -11.92
C PHE A 95 4.47 5.32 -13.20
N ALA A 96 3.48 6.04 -13.75
CA ALA A 96 2.86 5.65 -15.01
C ALA A 96 3.87 5.65 -16.18
N THR A 97 4.76 6.66 -16.20
CA THR A 97 5.84 6.76 -17.19
C THR A 97 6.83 5.61 -17.03
N ALA A 98 7.34 5.39 -15.81
CA ALA A 98 8.28 4.30 -15.54
C ALA A 98 7.69 2.92 -15.83
N TYR A 99 6.38 2.75 -15.63
CA TYR A 99 5.68 1.50 -15.95
C TYR A 99 5.63 1.26 -17.46
N ALA A 100 5.27 2.29 -18.24
CA ALA A 100 5.25 2.19 -19.71
C ALA A 100 6.64 1.88 -20.28
N GLU A 101 7.69 2.54 -19.79
CA GLU A 101 9.07 2.28 -20.23
C GLU A 101 9.54 0.85 -19.94
N ARG A 102 9.11 0.27 -18.81
CA ARG A 102 9.43 -1.12 -18.47
C ARG A 102 8.71 -2.11 -19.38
N ASP A 103 7.45 -1.85 -19.72
CA ASP A 103 6.64 -2.75 -20.54
C ASP A 103 7.04 -2.73 -22.03
N ASP A 104 7.68 -1.65 -22.50
CA ASP A 104 8.22 -1.51 -23.85
C ASP A 104 9.62 -2.16 -24.04
N ALA A 105 10.27 -2.61 -22.97
CA ALA A 105 11.64 -3.16 -22.95
C ALA A 105 11.70 -4.69 -22.98
#